data_AF-A0A850Q903-F1
#
_entry.id   AF-A0A850Q903-F1
#
_cell.length_a   1.000
_cell.length_b   1.000
_cell.length_c   1.000
_cell.angle_alpha   90.00
_cell.angle_beta   90.00
_cell.angle_gamma   90.00
#
_symmetry.space_group_name_H-M   'P 1'
#
loop_
_entity.id
_entity.type
_entity.pdbx_description
1 polymer ?
#
loop_
_entity_poly.entity_id
_entity_poly.type
_entity_poly.pdbx_seq_one_letter_code
_entity_poly.pdbx_strand_id
1 'polypeptide(L)'
;MAEKARLAYGAMDRGIQSPRDIEYKAFAKVTRGLKLAAESGKSQVSERAKALHENRQLWTILATDLAGNGNKLQPTLRADLLSLAAFAIKQSSLAIKDPSLLAGLIEVNTNIMRGLGAQK
;
A
#
# COMPACT_ATOMS: atom_id res chain seq x y z
N MET A 1 18.96 23.38 -25.15
CA MET A 1 18.14 22.30 -24.57
C MET A 1 18.54 22.12 -23.12
N ALA A 2 17.83 22.78 -22.19
CA ALA A 2 18.11 22.70 -20.76
C ALA A 2 16.78 22.56 -20.00
N GLU A 3 16.54 21.34 -19.54
CA GLU A 3 15.98 20.98 -18.24
C GLU A 3 14.89 21.88 -17.64
N LYS A 4 13.66 21.74 -18.15
CA LYS A 4 12.43 22.16 -17.44
C LYS A 4 11.39 21.05 -17.47
N ALA A 5 11.58 20.05 -16.61
CA ALA A 5 10.53 19.09 -16.28
C ALA A 5 10.55 18.71 -14.78
N ARG A 6 11.05 19.61 -13.93
CA ARG A 6 10.74 19.66 -12.50
C ARG A 6 9.68 20.75 -12.34
N LEU A 7 8.65 20.53 -11.53
CA LEU A 7 7.54 21.46 -11.16
C LEU A 7 6.18 21.27 -11.87
N ALA A 8 5.65 20.04 -11.95
CA ALA A 8 4.26 19.85 -12.39
C ALA A 8 3.37 19.03 -11.43
N TYR A 9 3.73 18.87 -10.15
CA TYR A 9 2.85 18.23 -9.15
C TYR A 9 2.95 18.85 -7.74
N GLY A 10 3.22 20.16 -7.66
CA GLY A 10 3.45 20.89 -6.39
C GLY A 10 2.39 21.92 -5.99
N ALA A 11 1.26 22.00 -6.70
CA ALA A 11 0.15 22.88 -6.33
C ALA A 11 -1.11 22.15 -6.78
N MET A 12 -1.89 21.55 -5.90
CA MET A 12 -2.87 22.22 -5.08
C MET A 12 -3.28 21.22 -3.99
N ASP A 13 -3.02 21.52 -2.72
CA ASP A 13 -3.95 21.35 -1.60
C ASP A 13 -3.20 21.59 -0.27
N ARG A 14 -3.15 22.86 0.17
CA ARG A 14 -2.44 23.30 1.39
C ARG A 14 -3.39 23.51 2.57
N GLY A 15 -4.47 22.73 2.65
CA GLY A 15 -5.33 22.71 3.83
C GLY A 15 -6.31 21.55 3.77
N ILE A 16 -6.20 20.64 4.75
CA ILE A 16 -7.01 19.42 4.98
C ILE A 16 -6.46 18.17 4.24
N GLN A 17 -5.40 17.57 4.79
CA GLN A 17 -4.84 16.24 4.45
C GLN A 17 -4.76 15.89 2.95
N SER A 18 -3.56 15.94 2.37
CA SER A 18 -3.33 15.49 0.99
C SER A 18 -3.86 14.06 0.80
N PRO A 19 -4.39 13.68 -0.37
CA PRO A 19 -4.71 12.28 -0.68
C PRO A 19 -3.60 11.29 -0.31
N ARG A 20 -2.33 11.73 -0.41
CA ARG A 20 -1.15 10.97 0.01
C ARG A 20 -1.05 10.75 1.53
N ASP A 21 -1.47 11.72 2.34
CA ASP A 21 -1.52 11.57 3.80
C ASP A 21 -2.59 10.55 4.20
N ILE A 22 -3.70 10.50 3.46
CA ILE A 22 -4.77 9.51 3.66
C ILE A 22 -4.25 8.11 3.33
N GLU A 23 -3.62 7.94 2.16
CA GLU A 23 -2.99 6.68 1.75
C GLU A 23 -1.93 6.22 2.76
N TYR A 24 -1.05 7.13 3.18
CA TYR A 24 -0.01 6.83 4.17
C TYR A 24 -0.63 6.33 5.48
N LYS A 25 -1.65 7.00 6.01
CA LYS A 25 -2.33 6.58 7.24
C LYS A 25 -3.02 5.22 7.09
N ALA A 26 -3.62 4.96 5.93
CA ALA A 26 -4.25 3.67 5.65
C ALA A 26 -3.20 2.54 5.64
N PHE A 27 -2.07 2.74 4.94
CA PHE A 27 -0.96 1.79 4.95
C PHE A 27 -0.36 1.61 6.35
N ALA A 28 -0.19 2.69 7.12
CA ALA A 28 0.35 2.62 8.48
C ALA A 28 -0.56 1.79 9.41
N LYS A 29 -1.88 2.01 9.34
CA LYS A 29 -2.86 1.24 10.12
C LYS A 29 -2.79 -0.25 9.80
N VAL A 30 -2.87 -0.60 8.51
CA VAL A 30 -2.84 -1.99 8.05
C VAL A 30 -1.51 -2.65 8.41
N THR A 31 -0.38 -1.96 8.20
CA THR A 31 0.95 -2.49 8.50
C THR A 31 1.12 -2.78 9.98
N ARG A 32 0.58 -1.92 10.86
CA ARG A 32 0.55 -2.18 12.30
C ARG A 32 -0.27 -3.44 12.62
N GLY A 33 -1.42 -3.61 11.99
CA GLY A 33 -2.24 -4.83 12.14
C GLY A 33 -1.50 -6.10 11.72
N LEU A 34 -0.79 -6.06 10.59
CA LEU A 34 0.02 -7.17 10.12
C LEU A 34 1.19 -7.50 11.07
N LYS A 35 1.86 -6.49 11.62
CA LYS A 35 2.94 -6.68 12.60
C LYS A 35 2.43 -7.37 13.87
N LEU A 36 1.32 -6.88 14.42
CA LEU A 36 0.68 -7.51 15.58
C LEU A 36 0.28 -8.96 15.28
N ALA A 37 -0.28 -9.22 14.09
CA ALA A 37 -0.64 -10.57 13.66
C ALA A 37 0.58 -11.49 13.45
N ALA A 38 1.75 -10.95 13.09
CA ALA A 38 2.99 -11.70 12.94
C ALA A 38 3.65 -12.03 14.29
N GLU A 39 3.51 -11.14 15.27
CA GLU A 39 3.92 -11.35 16.66
C GLU A 39 2.96 -12.30 17.41
N SER A 40 1.73 -12.42 16.92
CA SER A 40 0.72 -13.31 17.47
C SER A 40 1.07 -14.77 17.21
N GLY A 41 0.91 -15.63 18.23
CA GLY A 41 1.12 -17.07 18.10
C GLY A 41 0.22 -17.73 17.04
N LYS A 42 0.59 -18.94 16.60
CA LYS A 42 -0.10 -19.67 15.52
C LYS A 42 -1.61 -19.88 15.77
N SER A 43 -2.05 -19.88 17.02
CA SER A 43 -3.43 -20.04 17.49
C SER A 43 -4.34 -18.83 17.24
N GLN A 44 -3.79 -17.63 17.01
CA GLN A 44 -4.55 -16.39 16.82
C GLN A 44 -4.98 -16.20 15.36
N VAL A 45 -5.76 -17.17 14.84
CA VAL A 45 -6.16 -17.20 13.43
C VAL A 45 -7.12 -16.07 13.08
N SER A 46 -8.00 -15.66 14.00
CA SER A 46 -8.97 -14.58 13.81
C SER A 46 -8.32 -13.22 13.59
N GLU A 47 -7.33 -12.88 14.42
CA GLU A 47 -6.60 -11.62 14.37
C GLU A 47 -5.79 -11.53 13.07
N ARG A 48 -5.18 -12.65 12.67
CA ARG A 48 -4.47 -12.77 11.41
C ARG A 48 -5.40 -12.63 10.21
N ALA A 49 -6.53 -13.33 10.23
CA ALA A 49 -7.53 -13.25 9.16
C ALA A 49 -8.05 -11.82 9.00
N LYS A 50 -8.30 -11.11 10.11
CA LYS A 50 -8.69 -9.70 10.11
C LYS A 50 -7.61 -8.81 9.48
N ALA A 51 -6.37 -8.90 9.94
CA ALA A 51 -5.28 -8.08 9.41
C ALA A 51 -5.02 -8.32 7.92
N LEU A 52 -5.09 -9.58 7.48
CA LEU A 52 -4.95 -9.97 6.07
C LEU A 52 -6.13 -9.50 5.21
N HIS A 53 -7.34 -9.51 5.76
CA HIS A 53 -8.52 -8.97 5.09
C HIS A 53 -8.39 -7.45 4.88
N GLU A 54 -8.04 -6.70 5.93
CA GLU A 54 -7.83 -5.26 5.85
C GLU A 54 -6.72 -4.91 4.83
N ASN A 55 -5.63 -5.69 4.81
CA ASN A 55 -4.56 -5.52 3.82
C ASN A 55 -5.04 -5.75 2.39
N ARG A 56 -5.80 -6.82 2.16
CA ARG A 56 -6.37 -7.11 0.85
C ARG A 56 -7.31 -6.00 0.39
N GLN A 57 -8.20 -5.52 1.27
CA GLN A 57 -9.14 -4.45 0.96
C GLN A 57 -8.40 -3.17 0.52
N LEU A 58 -7.36 -2.77 1.26
CA LEU A 58 -6.55 -1.60 0.92
C LEU A 58 -5.95 -1.73 -0.49
N TRP A 59 -5.31 -2.86 -0.78
CA TRP A 59 -4.69 -3.10 -2.09
C TRP A 59 -5.71 -3.23 -3.23
N THR A 60 -6.90 -3.77 -2.97
CA THR A 60 -7.99 -3.81 -3.96
C THR A 60 -8.48 -2.40 -4.29
N ILE A 61 -8.72 -1.55 -3.30
CA ILE A 61 -9.13 -0.16 -3.51
C ILE A 61 -8.07 0.59 -4.33
N LEU A 62 -6.80 0.43 -3.96
CA LEU A 62 -5.69 1.05 -4.69
C LEU A 62 -5.61 0.56 -6.14
N ALA A 63 -5.74 -0.76 -6.38
CA ALA A 63 -5.73 -1.31 -7.72
C ALA A 63 -6.89 -0.78 -8.59
N THR A 64 -8.08 -0.62 -8.00
CA THR A 64 -9.24 -0.03 -8.69
C THR A 64 -8.97 1.42 -9.09
N ASP A 65 -8.40 2.24 -8.21
CA ASP A 65 -8.04 3.62 -8.54
C ASP A 65 -6.94 3.69 -9.61
N LEU A 66 -5.90 2.86 -9.48
CA LEU A 66 -4.81 2.76 -10.45
C LEU A 66 -5.31 2.33 -11.83
N ALA A 67 -6.30 1.45 -11.92
CA ALA A 67 -6.88 1.00 -13.19
C ALA A 67 -7.83 2.05 -13.82
N GLY A 68 -8.21 3.10 -13.09
CA GLY A 68 -9.12 4.13 -13.56
C GLY A 68 -8.53 5.03 -14.65
N ASN A 69 -9.36 5.43 -15.61
CA ASN A 69 -8.98 6.32 -16.73
C ASN A 69 -8.55 7.73 -16.28
N GLY A 70 -8.88 8.14 -15.05
CA GLY A 70 -8.51 9.43 -14.47
C GLY A 70 -7.14 9.46 -13.77
N ASN A 71 -6.45 8.32 -13.66
CA ASN A 71 -5.18 8.24 -12.95
C ASN A 71 -4.05 8.93 -13.74
N LYS A 72 -3.36 9.88 -13.11
CA LYS A 72 -2.35 10.74 -13.75
C LYS A 72 -0.90 10.23 -13.59
N LEU A 73 -0.71 9.04 -13.04
CA LEU A 73 0.63 8.46 -12.90
C LEU A 73 1.21 8.07 -14.26
N GLN A 74 2.54 8.09 -14.36
CA GLN A 74 3.22 7.58 -15.54
C GLN A 74 2.88 6.09 -15.74
N PRO A 75 2.69 5.62 -16.99
CA PRO A 75 2.27 4.25 -17.26
C PRO A 75 3.14 3.17 -16.59
N THR A 76 4.45 3.39 -16.52
CA THR A 76 5.42 2.48 -15.89
C THR A 76 5.18 2.35 -14.39
N LEU A 77 5.16 3.48 -13.66
CA LEU A 77 4.89 3.50 -12.22
C LEU A 77 3.51 2.89 -11.90
N ARG A 78 2.51 3.16 -12.73
CA ARG A 78 1.17 2.58 -12.58
C ARG A 78 1.19 1.05 -12.74
N ALA A 79 1.92 0.54 -13.73
CA ALA A 79 2.07 -0.90 -13.93
C ALA A 79 2.79 -1.56 -12.74
N ASP A 80 3.88 -0.96 -12.25
CA ASP A 80 4.63 -1.45 -11.10
C ASP A 80 3.75 -1.53 -9.84
N LEU A 81 2.96 -0.49 -9.57
CA LEU A 81 2.03 -0.45 -8.44
C LEU A 81 0.90 -1.49 -8.57
N LEU A 82 0.38 -1.70 -9.79
CA LEU A 82 -0.60 -2.77 -10.06
C LEU A 82 0.00 -4.16 -9.85
N SER A 83 1.25 -4.39 -10.24
CA SER A 83 1.96 -5.65 -9.96
C SER A 83 2.14 -5.88 -8.46
N LEU A 84 2.50 -4.83 -7.69
CA LEU A 84 2.57 -4.91 -6.23
C LEU A 84 1.20 -5.20 -5.60
N ALA A 85 0.13 -4.59 -6.12
CA ALA A 85 -1.23 -4.87 -5.65
C ALA A 85 -1.63 -6.33 -5.88
N ALA A 86 -1.37 -6.86 -7.08
CA ALA A 86 -1.62 -8.26 -7.40
C ALA A 86 -0.83 -9.21 -6.48
N PHE A 87 0.45 -8.91 -6.24
CA PHE A 87 1.28 -9.64 -5.29
C PHE A 87 0.71 -9.62 -3.87
N ALA A 88 0.39 -8.43 -3.34
CA ALA A 88 -0.08 -8.27 -1.98
C ALA A 88 -1.44 -8.97 -1.74
N ILE A 89 -2.36 -8.88 -2.71
CA ILE A 89 -3.65 -9.58 -2.67
C ILE A 89 -3.43 -11.10 -2.66
N LYS A 90 -2.61 -11.63 -3.57
CA LYS A 90 -2.31 -13.07 -3.64
C LYS A 90 -1.66 -13.55 -2.35
N GLN A 91 -0.62 -12.87 -1.90
CA GLN A 91 0.15 -13.26 -0.72
C GLN A 91 -0.69 -13.16 0.56
N SER A 92 -1.62 -12.21 0.64
CA SER A 92 -2.57 -12.13 1.76
C SER A 92 -3.47 -13.37 1.88
N SER A 93 -3.77 -14.06 0.77
CA SER A 93 -4.54 -15.32 0.81
C SER A 93 -3.72 -16.48 1.37
N LEU A 94 -2.46 -16.54 0.94
CA LEU A 94 -1.54 -17.60 1.33
C LEU A 94 -1.14 -17.46 2.81
N ALA A 95 -0.98 -16.22 3.28
CA ALA A 95 -0.54 -15.89 4.64
C ALA A 95 -1.52 -16.35 5.74
N ILE A 96 -2.77 -16.69 5.40
CA ILE A 96 -3.71 -17.29 6.35
C ILE A 96 -3.17 -18.65 6.82
N LYS A 97 -2.69 -19.47 5.86
CA LYS A 97 -2.15 -20.81 6.12
C LYS A 97 -0.68 -20.77 6.53
N ASP A 98 0.08 -19.83 5.96
CA ASP A 98 1.50 -19.66 6.24
C ASP A 98 1.80 -18.25 6.77
N PRO A 99 1.78 -18.05 8.10
CA PRO A 99 2.06 -16.73 8.69
C PRO A 99 3.47 -16.20 8.43
N SER A 100 4.43 -17.02 7.96
CA SER A 100 5.77 -16.51 7.60
C SER A 100 5.72 -15.48 6.47
N LEU A 101 4.69 -15.56 5.61
CA LEU A 101 4.47 -14.65 4.49
C LEU A 101 4.03 -13.24 4.92
N LEU A 102 3.67 -13.03 6.19
CA LEU A 102 3.34 -11.71 6.73
C LEU A 102 4.52 -10.75 6.65
N ALA A 103 5.76 -11.25 6.81
CA ALA A 103 6.96 -10.43 6.73
C ALA A 103 7.09 -9.69 5.38
N GLY A 104 6.84 -10.40 4.27
CA GLY A 104 6.88 -9.80 2.94
C GLY A 104 5.78 -8.75 2.70
N LEU A 105 4.58 -8.95 3.28
CA LEU A 105 3.50 -7.95 3.21
C LEU A 105 3.86 -6.67 3.99
N ILE A 106 4.45 -6.84 5.17
CA ILE A 106 4.92 -5.72 6.01
C ILE A 106 6.01 -4.93 5.29
N GLU A 107 6.95 -5.62 4.65
CA GLU A 107 8.03 -4.98 3.88
C GLU A 107 7.47 -4.16 2.72
N VAL A 108 6.61 -4.75 1.88
CA VAL A 108 6.01 -4.06 0.74
C VAL A 108 5.25 -2.81 1.20
N ASN A 109 4.40 -2.92 2.24
CA ASN A 109 3.67 -1.76 2.75
C ASN A 109 4.62 -0.69 3.31
N THR A 110 5.72 -1.09 3.95
CA THR A 110 6.74 -0.16 4.46
C THR A 110 7.46 0.56 3.32
N ASN A 111 7.74 -0.13 2.21
CA ASN A 111 8.34 0.47 1.02
C ASN A 111 7.42 1.49 0.38
N ILE A 112 6.12 1.20 0.27
CA ILE A 112 5.10 2.16 -0.20
C ILE A 112 5.05 3.39 0.70
N MET A 113 4.97 3.20 2.02
CA MET A 113 4.97 4.32 2.97
C MET A 113 6.21 5.20 2.85
N ARG A 114 7.40 4.60 2.65
CA ARG A 114 8.63 5.36 2.38
C ARG A 114 8.52 6.19 1.10
N GLY A 115 8.01 5.60 0.02
CA GLY A 115 7.78 6.31 -1.25
C GLY A 115 6.80 7.49 -1.10
N LEU A 116 5.70 7.28 -0.36
CA LEU A 116 4.71 8.32 -0.08
C LEU A 116 5.31 9.47 0.78
N GLY A 117 6.14 9.13 1.76
CA GLY A 117 6.77 10.11 2.67
C GLY A 117 7.96 10.87 2.07
N ALA A 118 8.67 10.30 1.10
CA ALA A 118 9.85 10.90 0.47
C ALA A 118 9.53 11.99 -0.57
N GLN A 119 8.29 12.04 -1.07
CA GLN A 119 7.85 13.01 -2.09
C GLN A 119 7.17 14.27 -1.51
N LYS A 120 7.57 14.71 -0.32
CA LYS A 120 7.09 15.97 0.28
C LYS A 120 7.79 17.19 -0.29
#